data_AF-A0A947WDQ1-F1
#
_entry.id   AF-A0A947WDQ1-F1
#
_cell.length_a   1.000
_cell.length_b   1.000
_cell.length_c   1.000
_cell.angle_alpha   90.00
_cell.angle_beta   90.00
_cell.angle_gamma   90.00
#
_symmetry.space_group_name_H-M   'P 1'
#
loop_
_entity.id
_entity.type
_entity.pdbx_description
1 polymer ?
#
loop_
_entity_poly.entity_id
_entity_poly.type
_entity_poly.pdbx_seq_one_letter_code
_entity_poly.pdbx_strand_id
1 'polypeptide(L)'
;EIDVGVEPASSPPADAGMILARAYDLSPDGAQFQQPVTLTIRYEDDQVPVGVVEEDLRLCKAVGAAWQTVPGSVVDTGANTVSAELTGFSMYGPGSPGGSGEAQITLAPSEITMPVFGTLTFDVTIEGLEDETVTWSVVEGITGGQVRGYGIYNAPAGGGVFHVRATSVENPSVFGEAEVTVATNWGCPEEPPEPAYELVWIVEVPSIFQELIYGIAWHENQLWVAGMGCIMHWTDTGQYLGWSGLGAKPDPDGPGIVHTYVGYHTGADENDSPHPWLLDGAFSWGLAGVACDAVGNVYVCDYDYSRVQKMSPGGTLMDIWEVDDPLSVAVSPEHSIYVVDHVPAGIDNLLRYTQAGVHVDTINSFGEGCDLTYFHLMGFDQGGEIFLSSRFDGRAVARLDPEHEYLGSSVRYGDGMCEARGAMTVDAEGDIYTVSSTHPFLFKKFDRDGWLLAAWPTSGPGYEDPRGIGGMTVDGYGNVYATDWTNGMILKFQPADQ
;
A
#
# COMPACT_ATOMS: atom_id res chain seq x y z
N GLU A 1 -45.73 53.15 17.01
CA GLU A 1 -45.95 52.93 15.57
C GLU A 1 -44.58 52.83 14.96
N ILE A 2 -44.24 51.70 14.34
CA ILE A 2 -43.01 51.55 13.58
C ILE A 2 -43.44 51.66 12.13
N ASP A 3 -42.87 52.62 11.39
CA ASP A 3 -43.12 52.74 9.95
C ASP A 3 -42.42 51.57 9.26
N VAL A 4 -43.20 50.73 8.59
CA VAL A 4 -42.70 49.57 7.83
C VAL A 4 -42.48 50.00 6.38
N GLY A 5 -41.24 49.85 5.90
CA GLY A 5 -40.89 50.07 4.49
C GLY A 5 -40.70 48.75 3.77
N VAL A 6 -41.21 48.65 2.54
CA VAL A 6 -40.94 47.54 1.61
C VAL A 6 -40.52 48.15 0.29
N GLU A 7 -39.27 47.94 -0.13
CA GLU A 7 -38.73 48.48 -1.37
C GLU A 7 -37.87 47.44 -2.10
N PRO A 8 -37.71 47.53 -3.43
CA PRO A 8 -36.76 46.67 -4.15
C PRO A 8 -35.35 46.80 -3.58
N ALA A 9 -34.64 45.68 -3.43
CA ALA A 9 -33.30 45.66 -2.86
C ALA A 9 -32.33 46.48 -3.73
N SER A 10 -31.60 47.41 -3.12
CA SER A 10 -30.69 48.32 -3.81
C SER A 10 -29.31 47.69 -4.12
N SER A 11 -28.87 46.70 -3.33
CA SER A 11 -27.60 45.98 -3.51
C SER A 11 -27.67 44.56 -2.93
N PRO A 12 -28.45 43.66 -3.55
CA PRO A 12 -28.53 42.28 -3.09
C PRO A 12 -27.20 41.53 -3.23
N PRO A 13 -26.82 40.63 -2.29
CA PRO A 13 -25.65 39.77 -2.46
C PRO A 13 -25.73 38.95 -3.75
N ALA A 14 -24.63 38.88 -4.50
CA ALA A 14 -24.59 38.13 -5.75
C ALA A 14 -24.60 36.62 -5.48
N ASP A 15 -25.50 35.89 -6.15
CA ASP A 15 -25.59 34.44 -6.09
C ASP A 15 -26.25 33.94 -7.39
N ALA A 16 -25.68 32.89 -7.99
CA ALA A 16 -26.13 32.36 -9.28
C ALA A 16 -27.49 31.65 -9.20
N GLY A 17 -27.91 31.21 -8.02
CA GLY A 17 -29.19 30.55 -7.78
C GLY A 17 -30.31 31.48 -7.33
N MET A 18 -30.05 32.79 -7.20
CA MET A 18 -31.03 33.77 -6.72
C MET A 18 -31.69 34.56 -7.85
N ILE A 19 -33.00 34.81 -7.72
CA ILE A 19 -33.75 35.73 -8.59
C ILE A 19 -33.57 37.16 -8.05
N LEU A 20 -32.37 37.73 -8.25
CA LEU A 20 -31.99 39.02 -7.66
C LEU A 20 -32.91 40.19 -8.07
N ALA A 21 -33.54 40.11 -9.24
CA ALA A 21 -34.52 41.10 -9.70
C ALA A 21 -35.81 41.13 -8.85
N ARG A 22 -36.03 40.13 -8.00
CA ARG A 22 -37.16 40.00 -7.08
C ARG A 22 -36.74 40.00 -5.61
N ALA A 23 -35.57 40.56 -5.30
CA ALA A 23 -35.15 40.83 -3.92
C ALA A 23 -35.77 42.14 -3.40
N TYR A 24 -36.23 42.13 -2.16
CA TYR A 24 -36.86 43.26 -1.47
C TYR A 24 -36.20 43.50 -0.11
N ASP A 25 -36.05 44.77 0.25
CA ASP A 25 -35.60 45.21 1.55
C ASP A 25 -36.82 45.57 2.42
N LEU A 26 -36.90 44.95 3.60
CA LEU A 26 -37.94 45.19 4.60
C LEU A 26 -37.30 45.94 5.77
N SER A 27 -37.71 47.19 5.97
CA SER A 27 -37.16 48.09 6.99
C SER A 27 -38.16 48.35 8.14
N PRO A 28 -37.69 48.69 9.37
CA PRO A 28 -36.30 48.96 9.77
C PRO A 28 -35.52 47.71 10.21
N ASP A 29 -34.22 47.68 9.89
CA ASP A 29 -33.31 46.59 10.23
C ASP A 29 -33.27 46.28 11.74
N GLY A 30 -33.20 44.99 12.07
CA GLY A 30 -33.02 44.51 13.44
C GLY A 30 -34.29 44.53 14.31
N ALA A 31 -35.42 45.03 13.81
CA ALA A 31 -36.71 44.82 14.45
C ALA A 31 -37.19 43.36 14.28
N GLN A 32 -38.01 42.88 15.21
CA GLN A 32 -38.61 41.54 15.19
C GLN A 32 -40.13 41.65 15.27
N PHE A 33 -40.83 40.74 14.61
CA PHE A 33 -42.28 40.65 14.70
C PHE A 33 -42.67 39.84 15.94
N GLN A 34 -43.60 40.36 16.76
CA GLN A 34 -44.12 39.62 17.92
C GLN A 34 -45.00 38.43 17.51
N GLN A 35 -45.57 38.48 16.31
CA GLN A 35 -46.28 37.39 15.66
C GLN A 35 -45.69 37.22 14.26
N PRO A 36 -45.46 35.98 13.79
CA PRO A 36 -44.93 35.76 12.46
C PRO A 36 -45.82 36.42 11.39
N VAL A 37 -45.18 36.95 10.35
CA VAL A 37 -45.87 37.57 9.20
C VAL A 37 -45.53 36.78 7.95
N THR A 38 -46.52 36.44 7.14
CA THR A 38 -46.28 35.76 5.86
C THR A 38 -45.80 36.77 4.82
N LEU A 39 -44.61 36.53 4.25
CA LEU A 39 -44.17 37.20 3.03
C LEU A 39 -44.38 36.27 1.84
N THR A 40 -44.98 36.79 0.78
CA THR A 40 -45.15 36.10 -0.51
C THR A 40 -44.54 36.96 -1.61
N ILE A 41 -43.56 36.43 -2.32
CA ILE A 41 -42.91 37.09 -3.47
C ILE A 41 -43.34 36.39 -4.74
N ARG A 42 -43.75 37.16 -5.75
CA ARG A 42 -44.01 36.66 -7.11
C ARG A 42 -42.76 36.75 -7.98
N TYR A 43 -42.55 35.75 -8.83
CA TYR A 43 -41.52 35.72 -9.86
C TYR A 43 -42.15 35.42 -11.23
N GLU A 44 -41.35 35.52 -12.29
CA GLU A 44 -41.73 35.12 -13.64
C GLU A 44 -40.79 33.99 -14.10
N ASP A 45 -41.27 33.08 -14.95
CA ASP A 45 -40.51 31.90 -15.39
C ASP A 45 -39.17 32.28 -16.07
N ASP A 46 -39.17 33.40 -16.81
CA ASP A 46 -37.99 33.92 -17.50
C ASP A 46 -36.95 34.55 -16.55
N GLN A 47 -37.28 34.69 -15.26
CA GLN A 47 -36.40 35.21 -14.21
C GLN A 47 -35.70 34.10 -13.43
N VAL A 48 -36.13 32.85 -13.56
CA VAL A 48 -35.49 31.71 -12.89
C VAL A 48 -34.09 31.49 -13.51
N PRO A 49 -33.00 31.47 -12.71
CA PRO A 49 -31.65 31.32 -13.24
C PRO A 49 -31.46 29.99 -13.97
N VAL A 50 -30.62 29.99 -15.00
CA VAL A 50 -30.27 28.77 -15.72
C VAL A 50 -29.65 27.75 -14.76
N GLY A 51 -30.20 26.52 -14.76
CA GLY A 51 -29.74 25.44 -13.89
C GLY A 51 -30.45 25.38 -12.53
N VAL A 52 -31.37 26.30 -12.23
CA VAL A 52 -32.24 26.24 -11.04
C VAL A 52 -33.54 25.51 -11.38
N VAL A 53 -33.84 24.44 -10.66
CA VAL A 53 -35.16 23.79 -10.73
C VAL A 53 -36.18 24.65 -10.00
N GLU A 54 -37.29 24.97 -10.66
CA GLU A 54 -38.32 25.88 -10.14
C GLU A 54 -38.96 25.35 -8.84
N GLU A 55 -39.15 24.04 -8.73
CA GLU A 55 -39.67 23.36 -7.53
C GLU A 55 -38.75 23.50 -6.30
N ASP A 56 -37.48 23.86 -6.51
CA ASP A 56 -36.49 24.06 -5.46
C ASP A 56 -36.38 25.51 -4.99
N LEU A 57 -37.11 26.43 -5.61
CA LEU A 57 -37.12 27.82 -5.16
C LEU A 57 -37.62 27.92 -3.71
N ARG A 58 -36.86 28.66 -2.90
CA ARG A 58 -37.22 28.98 -1.51
C ARG A 58 -37.09 30.48 -1.27
N LEU A 59 -37.75 30.95 -0.22
CA LEU A 59 -37.61 32.32 0.27
C LEU A 59 -36.30 32.35 1.03
N CYS A 60 -35.39 33.23 0.63
CA CYS A 60 -34.08 33.35 1.25
C CYS A 60 -33.95 34.73 1.88
N LYS A 61 -33.21 34.80 2.99
CA LYS A 61 -32.84 36.04 3.68
C LYS A 61 -31.34 36.29 3.48
N ALA A 62 -30.96 37.54 3.30
CA ALA A 62 -29.55 37.92 3.29
C ALA A 62 -29.00 37.89 4.73
N VAL A 63 -27.84 37.25 4.92
CA VAL A 63 -27.07 37.26 6.17
C VAL A 63 -25.62 37.55 5.84
N GLY A 64 -25.18 38.79 6.11
CA GLY A 64 -23.88 39.27 5.66
C GLY A 64 -23.82 39.34 4.13
N ALA A 65 -22.88 38.61 3.53
CA ALA A 65 -22.69 38.56 2.07
C ALA A 65 -23.28 37.29 1.42
N ALA A 66 -24.06 36.49 2.16
CA ALA A 66 -24.63 35.24 1.68
C ALA A 66 -26.16 35.22 1.84
N TRP A 67 -26.81 34.34 1.08
CA TRP A 67 -28.23 34.05 1.20
C TRP A 67 -28.45 32.79 2.03
N GLN A 68 -29.46 32.80 2.89
CA GLN A 68 -29.88 31.65 3.69
C GLN A 68 -31.35 31.38 3.49
N THR A 69 -31.73 30.12 3.27
CA THR A 69 -33.13 29.71 3.16
C THR A 69 -33.90 29.99 4.45
N VAL A 70 -35.09 30.57 4.32
CA VAL A 70 -36.03 30.79 5.41
C VAL A 70 -36.76 29.47 5.68
N PRO A 71 -36.70 28.92 6.91
CA PRO A 71 -37.39 27.69 7.26
C PRO A 71 -38.90 27.78 7.02
N GLY A 72 -39.50 26.69 6.54
CA GLY A 72 -40.93 26.64 6.23
C GLY A 72 -41.32 27.37 4.94
N SER A 73 -40.34 27.76 4.12
CA SER A 73 -40.61 28.30 2.80
C SER A 73 -41.27 27.28 1.87
N VAL A 74 -42.25 27.74 1.08
CA VAL A 74 -42.97 26.95 0.09
C VAL A 74 -42.99 27.69 -1.24
N VAL A 75 -42.74 26.98 -2.34
CA VAL A 75 -42.98 27.47 -3.70
C VAL A 75 -44.31 26.91 -4.23
N ASP A 76 -45.05 27.77 -4.91
CA ASP A 76 -46.20 27.40 -5.73
C ASP A 76 -45.86 27.74 -7.19
N THR A 77 -45.48 26.71 -7.96
CA THR A 77 -45.11 26.80 -9.38
C THR A 77 -46.32 27.00 -10.29
N GLY A 78 -47.55 26.80 -9.80
CA GLY A 78 -48.76 27.13 -10.56
C GLY A 78 -49.12 28.62 -10.46
N ALA A 79 -48.71 29.28 -9.38
CA ALA A 79 -48.96 30.69 -9.11
C ALA A 79 -47.70 31.58 -9.22
N ASN A 80 -46.55 30.99 -9.53
CA ASN A 80 -45.21 31.60 -9.57
C ASN A 80 -44.91 32.42 -8.31
N THR A 81 -45.12 31.81 -7.15
CA THR A 81 -44.91 32.47 -5.86
C THR A 81 -44.04 31.67 -4.91
N VAL A 82 -43.28 32.36 -4.08
CA VAL A 82 -42.54 31.78 -2.96
C VAL A 82 -42.98 32.46 -1.67
N SER A 83 -43.33 31.68 -0.65
CA SER A 83 -43.89 32.20 0.61
C SER A 83 -43.25 31.58 1.84
N ALA A 84 -43.07 32.35 2.90
CA ALA A 84 -42.69 31.84 4.22
C ALA A 84 -43.16 32.75 5.35
N GLU A 85 -43.19 32.23 6.58
CA GLU A 85 -43.39 33.04 7.78
C GLU A 85 -42.08 33.73 8.20
N LEU A 86 -42.16 35.03 8.46
CA LEU A 86 -41.05 35.86 8.88
C LEU A 86 -41.19 36.25 10.34
N THR A 87 -40.06 36.27 11.05
CA THR A 87 -39.97 36.73 12.43
C THR A 87 -39.23 38.06 12.57
N GLY A 88 -38.68 38.61 11.50
CA GLY A 88 -38.01 39.90 11.52
C GLY A 88 -37.84 40.56 10.15
N PHE A 89 -37.20 41.72 10.19
CA PHE A 89 -36.89 42.56 9.04
C PHE A 89 -35.50 42.23 8.50
N SER A 90 -35.37 42.15 7.18
CA SER A 90 -34.13 41.88 6.43
C SER A 90 -34.38 42.10 4.94
N MET A 91 -33.35 41.85 4.14
CA MET A 91 -33.50 41.65 2.71
C MET A 91 -33.93 40.20 2.41
N TYR A 92 -34.99 40.05 1.61
CA TYR A 92 -35.55 38.77 1.22
C TYR A 92 -35.65 38.65 -0.29
N GLY A 93 -35.47 37.45 -0.83
CA GLY A 93 -35.65 37.18 -2.26
C GLY A 93 -35.94 35.70 -2.53
N PRO A 94 -36.49 35.34 -3.70
CA PRO A 94 -36.66 33.96 -4.09
C PRO A 94 -35.39 33.41 -4.75
N GLY A 95 -35.04 32.15 -4.45
CA GLY A 95 -33.92 31.46 -5.09
C GLY A 95 -33.57 30.13 -4.44
N SER A 96 -32.48 29.53 -4.91
CA SER A 96 -31.83 28.34 -4.34
C SER A 96 -30.33 28.65 -4.19
N PRO A 97 -29.90 29.25 -3.07
CA PRO A 97 -28.52 29.70 -2.85
C PRO A 97 -27.53 28.55 -3.03
N GLY A 98 -26.48 28.75 -3.81
CA GLY A 98 -25.51 27.70 -4.17
C GLY A 98 -25.81 26.94 -5.46
N GLY A 99 -26.96 27.19 -6.09
CA GLY A 99 -27.43 26.49 -7.29
C GLY A 99 -27.95 25.09 -6.97
N SER A 100 -28.97 24.64 -7.68
CA SER A 100 -29.35 23.22 -7.67
C SER A 100 -28.37 22.44 -8.53
N GLY A 101 -27.11 22.32 -8.07
CA GLY A 101 -26.32 21.17 -8.48
C GLY A 101 -27.08 19.96 -7.97
N GLU A 102 -27.61 19.12 -8.86
CA GLU A 102 -28.16 17.84 -8.44
C GLU A 102 -27.12 17.17 -7.54
N ALA A 103 -27.53 16.79 -6.32
CA ALA A 103 -26.66 16.08 -5.41
C ALA A 103 -26.02 14.90 -6.16
N GLN A 104 -24.70 14.85 -6.16
CA GLN A 104 -23.94 13.91 -6.97
C GLN A 104 -22.85 13.24 -6.15
N ILE A 105 -22.67 11.95 -6.41
CA ILE A 105 -21.60 11.13 -5.85
C ILE A 105 -20.83 10.56 -7.03
N THR A 106 -19.51 10.73 -7.03
CA THR A 106 -18.61 10.16 -8.04
C THR A 106 -17.56 9.29 -7.39
N LEU A 107 -17.21 8.20 -8.09
CA LEU A 107 -16.18 7.25 -7.67
C LEU A 107 -15.00 7.34 -8.62
N ALA A 108 -13.78 7.28 -8.07
CA ALA A 108 -12.54 7.17 -8.84
C ALA A 108 -11.75 5.93 -8.41
N PRO A 109 -11.28 5.09 -9.36
CA PRO A 109 -11.59 5.15 -10.79
C PRO A 109 -13.07 4.84 -11.09
N SER A 110 -13.65 5.43 -12.14
CA SER A 110 -15.04 5.17 -12.54
C SER A 110 -15.21 3.86 -13.32
N GLU A 111 -14.12 3.38 -13.93
CA GLU A 111 -14.02 2.08 -14.59
C GLU A 111 -12.63 1.49 -14.30
N ILE A 112 -12.56 0.19 -14.04
CA ILE A 112 -11.31 -0.51 -13.82
C ILE A 112 -11.43 -1.95 -14.27
N THR A 113 -10.36 -2.49 -14.87
CA THR A 113 -10.21 -3.94 -15.02
C THR A 113 -9.35 -4.43 -13.87
N MET A 114 -9.59 -5.61 -13.30
CA MET A 114 -8.78 -6.18 -12.21
C MET A 114 -8.87 -7.72 -12.20
N PRO A 115 -8.08 -8.45 -11.38
CA PRO A 115 -8.17 -9.90 -11.32
C PRO A 115 -9.35 -10.34 -10.49
N VAL A 116 -9.70 -11.63 -10.64
CA VAL A 116 -10.43 -12.33 -9.59
C VAL A 116 -9.72 -12.16 -8.24
N PHE A 117 -10.48 -11.85 -7.20
CA PHE A 117 -9.96 -11.60 -5.85
C PHE A 117 -8.95 -10.45 -5.65
N GLY A 118 -8.78 -9.55 -6.62
CA GLY A 118 -8.01 -8.33 -6.41
C GLY A 118 -8.70 -7.39 -5.43
N THR A 119 -7.91 -6.49 -4.82
CA THR A 119 -8.39 -5.48 -3.89
C THR A 119 -8.08 -4.09 -4.44
N LEU A 120 -9.05 -3.18 -4.35
CA LEU A 120 -8.90 -1.77 -4.75
C LEU A 120 -9.67 -0.89 -3.78
N THR A 121 -9.12 0.28 -3.45
CA THR A 121 -9.84 1.31 -2.70
C THR A 121 -10.35 2.37 -3.66
N PHE A 122 -11.65 2.67 -3.60
CA PHE A 122 -12.25 3.75 -4.38
C PHE A 122 -12.23 5.07 -3.62
N ASP A 123 -11.81 6.13 -4.30
CA ASP A 123 -12.04 7.50 -3.83
C ASP A 123 -13.48 7.91 -4.09
N VAL A 124 -14.10 8.60 -3.13
CA VAL A 124 -15.47 9.12 -3.24
C VAL A 124 -15.46 10.64 -3.15
N THR A 125 -16.12 11.30 -4.10
CA THR A 125 -16.38 12.75 -4.07
C THR A 125 -17.89 12.98 -3.98
N ILE A 126 -18.30 13.83 -3.03
CA ILE A 126 -19.71 14.14 -2.73
C ILE A 126 -19.91 15.63 -2.92
N GLU A 127 -20.92 16.02 -3.71
CA GLU A 127 -21.28 17.42 -3.92
C GLU A 127 -22.78 17.61 -3.73
N GLY A 128 -23.18 18.75 -3.14
CA GLY A 128 -24.60 19.12 -2.99
C GLY A 128 -25.36 18.40 -1.88
N LEU A 129 -24.65 17.79 -0.91
CA LEU A 129 -25.23 17.17 0.30
C LEU A 129 -24.63 17.80 1.56
N GLU A 130 -25.41 17.86 2.66
CA GLU A 130 -24.93 18.35 3.96
C GLU A 130 -24.20 17.26 4.75
N ASP A 131 -24.62 16.00 4.59
CA ASP A 131 -23.95 14.81 5.14
C ASP A 131 -23.09 14.12 4.06
N GLU A 132 -21.77 14.19 4.25
CA GLU A 132 -20.78 13.59 3.36
C GLU A 132 -20.48 12.11 3.70
N THR A 133 -21.40 11.41 4.36
CA THR A 133 -21.26 9.97 4.64
C THR A 133 -21.99 9.10 3.63
N VAL A 134 -21.38 7.97 3.28
CA VAL A 134 -21.92 6.99 2.34
C VAL A 134 -21.92 5.58 2.92
N THR A 135 -22.85 4.77 2.40
CA THR A 135 -22.85 3.32 2.57
C THR A 135 -22.35 2.65 1.30
N TRP A 136 -21.50 1.63 1.47
CA TRP A 136 -20.89 0.90 0.37
C TRP A 136 -21.61 -0.41 0.11
N SER A 137 -21.80 -0.76 -1.17
CA SER A 137 -22.39 -2.03 -1.58
C SER A 137 -21.85 -2.50 -2.93
N VAL A 138 -21.95 -3.81 -3.19
CA VAL A 138 -21.75 -4.38 -4.53
C VAL A 138 -23.13 -4.65 -5.12
N VAL A 139 -23.40 -4.12 -6.31
CA VAL A 139 -24.74 -4.17 -6.94
C VAL A 139 -25.17 -5.62 -7.20
N GLU A 140 -24.24 -6.49 -7.60
CA GLU A 140 -24.46 -7.92 -7.82
C GLU A 140 -24.44 -8.75 -6.53
N GLY A 141 -24.35 -8.12 -5.35
CA GLY A 141 -24.22 -8.79 -4.07
C GLY A 141 -22.93 -9.62 -3.96
N ILE A 142 -22.95 -10.66 -3.12
CA ILE A 142 -21.74 -11.42 -2.80
C ILE A 142 -21.10 -12.16 -3.98
N THR A 143 -21.87 -12.40 -5.05
CA THR A 143 -21.34 -12.98 -6.30
C THR A 143 -20.45 -12.01 -7.07
N GLY A 144 -20.64 -10.70 -6.87
CA GLY A 144 -19.83 -9.64 -7.44
C GLY A 144 -18.68 -9.17 -6.56
N GLY A 145 -18.39 -9.88 -5.46
CA GLY A 145 -17.34 -9.51 -4.51
C GLY A 145 -17.87 -8.93 -3.20
N GLN A 146 -17.01 -8.23 -2.46
CA GLN A 146 -17.35 -7.57 -1.21
C GLN A 146 -16.74 -6.17 -1.18
N VAL A 147 -17.49 -5.18 -0.73
CA VAL A 147 -16.96 -3.84 -0.43
C VAL A 147 -17.12 -3.55 1.06
N ARG A 148 -16.05 -3.11 1.71
CA ARG A 148 -16.01 -2.76 3.14
C ARG A 148 -16.21 -1.25 3.34
N GLY A 149 -16.23 -0.82 4.61
CA GLY A 149 -16.18 0.61 4.93
C GLY A 149 -14.96 1.28 4.28
N TYR A 150 -15.10 2.55 3.91
CA TYR A 150 -14.07 3.35 3.23
C TYR A 150 -13.74 2.90 1.78
N GLY A 151 -14.64 2.20 1.09
CA GLY A 151 -14.50 1.97 -0.36
C GLY A 151 -13.54 0.86 -0.76
N ILE A 152 -13.08 0.04 0.18
CA ILE A 152 -12.20 -1.10 -0.11
C ILE A 152 -13.02 -2.24 -0.71
N TYR A 153 -12.90 -2.43 -2.02
CA TYR A 153 -13.54 -3.50 -2.78
C TYR A 153 -12.61 -4.71 -2.95
N ASN A 154 -13.17 -5.91 -2.81
CA ASN A 154 -12.55 -7.21 -3.04
C ASN A 154 -13.32 -7.94 -4.13
N ALA A 155 -12.69 -8.18 -5.26
CA ALA A 155 -13.27 -8.87 -6.41
C ALA A 155 -13.66 -10.33 -6.06
N PRO A 156 -14.66 -10.92 -6.73
CA PRO A 156 -15.04 -12.31 -6.54
C PRO A 156 -14.10 -13.28 -7.26
N ALA A 157 -14.31 -14.58 -7.04
CA ALA A 157 -13.60 -15.67 -7.71
C ALA A 157 -13.96 -15.83 -9.20
N GLY A 158 -15.12 -15.30 -9.61
CA GLY A 158 -15.65 -15.43 -10.96
C GLY A 158 -15.33 -14.18 -11.76
N GLY A 159 -14.92 -14.37 -13.01
CA GLY A 159 -14.76 -13.28 -13.96
C GLY A 159 -16.12 -12.73 -14.38
N GLY A 160 -16.16 -11.44 -14.69
CA GLY A 160 -17.40 -10.75 -15.01
C GLY A 160 -17.22 -9.24 -14.94
N VAL A 161 -18.32 -8.53 -15.16
CA VAL A 161 -18.41 -7.09 -14.92
C VAL A 161 -19.30 -6.91 -13.70
N PHE A 162 -18.81 -6.19 -12.71
CA PHE A 162 -19.48 -5.93 -11.44
C PHE A 162 -19.50 -4.43 -11.16
N HIS A 163 -20.34 -3.99 -10.22
CA HIS A 163 -20.47 -2.58 -9.90
C HIS A 163 -20.34 -2.33 -8.40
N VAL A 164 -19.44 -1.41 -8.05
CA VAL A 164 -19.29 -0.90 -6.68
C VAL A 164 -20.10 0.38 -6.57
N ARG A 165 -20.96 0.46 -5.55
CA ARG A 165 -21.85 1.59 -5.32
C ARG A 165 -21.59 2.24 -3.97
N ALA A 166 -21.43 3.56 -3.97
CA ALA A 166 -21.52 4.42 -2.79
C ALA A 166 -22.87 5.13 -2.79
N THR A 167 -23.65 4.96 -1.72
CA THR A 167 -25.01 5.55 -1.58
C THR A 167 -25.03 6.52 -0.40
N SER A 168 -25.54 7.73 -0.60
CA SER A 168 -25.66 8.74 0.47
C SER A 168 -26.48 8.21 1.66
N VAL A 169 -26.02 8.49 2.88
CA VAL A 169 -26.78 8.23 4.11
C VAL A 169 -27.95 9.21 4.25
N GLU A 170 -27.75 10.49 3.89
CA GLU A 170 -28.78 11.54 3.93
C GLU A 170 -29.89 11.31 2.90
N ASN A 171 -29.53 10.98 1.65
CA ASN A 171 -30.48 10.76 0.57
C ASN A 171 -30.15 9.48 -0.22
N PRO A 172 -30.76 8.33 0.12
CA PRO A 172 -30.48 7.06 -0.55
C PRO A 172 -30.82 6.99 -2.05
N SER A 173 -31.47 8.02 -2.61
CA SER A 173 -31.69 8.12 -4.07
C SER A 173 -30.47 8.66 -4.82
N VAL A 174 -29.49 9.24 -4.12
CA VAL A 174 -28.23 9.76 -4.66
C VAL A 174 -27.14 8.72 -4.45
N PHE A 175 -26.53 8.25 -5.54
CA PHE A 175 -25.47 7.26 -5.51
C PHE A 175 -24.50 7.41 -6.69
N GLY A 176 -23.25 7.01 -6.48
CA GLY A 176 -22.23 6.86 -7.52
C GLY A 176 -21.87 5.40 -7.71
N GLU A 177 -21.56 5.01 -8.95
CA GLU A 177 -21.15 3.64 -9.30
C GLU A 177 -19.84 3.64 -10.08
N ALA A 178 -19.03 2.62 -9.84
CA ALA A 178 -17.86 2.30 -10.62
C ALA A 178 -18.01 0.91 -11.24
N GLU A 179 -17.65 0.78 -12.52
CA GLU A 179 -17.62 -0.50 -13.22
C GLU A 179 -16.29 -1.22 -12.94
N VAL A 180 -16.38 -2.48 -12.54
CA VAL A 180 -15.24 -3.35 -12.26
C VAL A 180 -15.29 -4.57 -13.17
N THR A 181 -14.42 -4.61 -14.17
CA THR A 181 -14.22 -5.78 -15.02
C THR A 181 -13.22 -6.73 -14.36
N VAL A 182 -13.69 -7.86 -13.88
CA VAL A 182 -12.90 -8.92 -13.26
C VAL A 182 -12.54 -9.98 -14.30
N ALA A 183 -11.25 -10.16 -14.57
CA ALA A 183 -10.76 -11.11 -15.56
C ALA A 183 -10.31 -12.44 -14.92
N THR A 184 -10.77 -13.59 -15.45
CA THR A 184 -10.32 -14.94 -15.04
C THR A 184 -9.10 -15.44 -15.81
N ASN A 185 -8.83 -14.86 -16.98
CA ASN A 185 -7.64 -15.16 -17.78
C ASN A 185 -6.57 -14.10 -17.53
N TRP A 186 -6.20 -13.90 -16.26
CA TRP A 186 -4.96 -13.20 -15.94
C TRP A 186 -3.77 -14.14 -16.18
N GLY A 187 -3.60 -14.48 -17.45
CA GLY A 187 -2.39 -15.11 -17.91
C GLY A 187 -1.26 -14.09 -17.78
N CYS A 188 -0.18 -14.50 -17.12
CA CYS A 188 1.15 -14.15 -17.60
C CYS A 188 1.07 -14.11 -19.14
N PRO A 189 1.31 -12.98 -19.81
CA PRO A 189 1.21 -12.93 -21.26
C PRO A 189 2.08 -14.07 -21.82
N GLU A 190 1.56 -14.79 -22.81
CA GLU A 190 2.23 -15.96 -23.41
C GLU A 190 3.65 -15.64 -23.89
N GLU A 191 3.92 -14.36 -24.14
CA GLU A 191 5.27 -13.80 -24.25
C GLU A 191 5.42 -12.60 -23.29
N PRO A 192 6.50 -12.55 -22.47
CA PRO A 192 6.85 -11.34 -21.74
C PRO A 192 7.05 -10.19 -22.75
N PRO A 193 6.73 -8.93 -22.38
CA PRO A 193 7.20 -7.80 -23.16
C PRO A 193 8.74 -7.91 -23.34
N GLU A 194 9.19 -7.91 -24.61
CA GLU A 194 10.60 -7.98 -25.04
C GLU A 194 11.50 -7.09 -24.17
N PRO A 195 12.67 -7.62 -23.77
CA PRO A 195 13.05 -7.74 -22.36
C PRO A 195 13.04 -6.39 -21.66
N ALA A 196 12.22 -6.28 -20.62
CA ALA A 196 12.25 -5.14 -19.71
C ALA A 196 13.55 -5.06 -18.89
N TYR A 197 14.33 -6.14 -18.83
CA TYR A 197 15.55 -6.26 -18.03
C TYR A 197 16.66 -7.03 -18.76
N GLU A 198 17.90 -6.59 -18.59
CA GLU A 198 19.09 -7.22 -19.16
C GLU A 198 20.02 -7.74 -18.05
N LEU A 199 20.61 -8.92 -18.27
CA LEU A 199 21.65 -9.46 -17.39
C LEU A 199 22.97 -8.71 -17.64
N VAL A 200 23.44 -7.96 -16.63
CA VAL A 200 24.56 -7.03 -16.78
C VAL A 200 25.88 -7.62 -16.29
N TRP A 201 25.85 -8.38 -15.20
CA TRP A 201 27.00 -9.17 -14.80
C TRP A 201 26.62 -10.37 -13.95
N ILE A 202 27.57 -11.31 -13.91
CA ILE A 202 27.55 -12.49 -13.06
C ILE A 202 28.86 -12.55 -12.31
N VAL A 203 28.78 -12.73 -11.01
CA VAL A 203 29.97 -12.86 -10.15
C VAL A 203 29.94 -14.22 -9.49
N GLU A 204 31.04 -14.95 -9.63
CA GLU A 204 31.26 -16.20 -8.93
C GLU A 204 31.54 -15.93 -7.46
N VAL A 205 30.76 -16.55 -6.58
CA VAL A 205 31.04 -16.56 -5.14
C VAL A 205 32.30 -17.41 -4.92
N PRO A 206 33.23 -17.03 -4.04
CA PRO A 206 34.43 -17.84 -3.77
C PRO A 206 34.07 -19.29 -3.47
N SER A 207 34.80 -20.25 -4.07
CA SER A 207 34.44 -21.67 -4.07
C SER A 207 34.24 -22.32 -2.70
N ILE A 208 34.78 -21.71 -1.64
CA ILE A 208 34.60 -22.15 -0.26
C ILE A 208 33.23 -21.77 0.34
N PHE A 209 32.46 -20.91 -0.33
CA PHE A 209 31.16 -20.37 0.09
C PHE A 209 30.04 -20.60 -0.94
N GLN A 210 30.29 -21.38 -1.99
CA GLN A 210 29.36 -21.54 -3.12
C GLN A 210 28.09 -22.35 -2.78
N GLU A 211 28.10 -23.15 -1.71
CA GLU A 211 26.90 -23.86 -1.26
C GLU A 211 26.08 -22.93 -0.35
N LEU A 212 24.75 -22.89 -0.47
CA LEU A 212 23.86 -22.25 0.53
C LEU A 212 23.96 -20.70 0.67
N ILE A 213 23.96 -19.96 -0.45
CA ILE A 213 23.78 -18.49 -0.46
C ILE A 213 22.29 -18.11 -0.50
N TYR A 214 21.72 -17.78 0.66
CA TYR A 214 20.26 -17.60 0.82
C TYR A 214 19.82 -16.14 0.90
N GLY A 215 20.54 -15.32 1.65
CA GLY A 215 20.16 -13.92 1.87
C GLY A 215 20.98 -12.97 1.00
N ILE A 216 20.34 -11.91 0.51
CA ILE A 216 21.02 -10.83 -0.20
C ILE A 216 20.40 -9.49 0.17
N ALA A 217 21.22 -8.48 0.44
CA ALA A 217 20.79 -7.12 0.74
C ALA A 217 21.68 -6.12 0.01
N TRP A 218 21.06 -5.08 -0.55
CA TRP A 218 21.76 -4.00 -1.22
C TRP A 218 21.71 -2.71 -0.37
N HIS A 219 22.80 -1.96 -0.40
CA HIS A 219 22.85 -0.59 0.10
C HIS A 219 23.87 0.24 -0.69
N GLU A 220 23.40 1.29 -1.35
CA GLU A 220 24.19 2.20 -2.18
C GLU A 220 25.06 1.47 -3.23
N ASN A 221 26.32 1.21 -2.92
CA ASN A 221 27.25 0.58 -3.84
C ASN A 221 27.77 -0.76 -3.30
N GLN A 222 27.13 -1.30 -2.28
CA GLN A 222 27.50 -2.57 -1.66
C GLN A 222 26.36 -3.57 -1.68
N LEU A 223 26.74 -4.81 -1.94
CA LEU A 223 25.87 -5.97 -1.91
C LEU A 223 26.36 -6.91 -0.83
N TRP A 224 25.51 -7.25 0.12
CA TRP A 224 25.77 -8.20 1.19
C TRP A 224 25.07 -9.51 0.90
N VAL A 225 25.79 -10.63 0.97
CA VAL A 225 25.25 -11.97 0.78
C VAL A 225 25.49 -12.80 2.03
N ALA A 226 24.43 -13.40 2.56
CA ALA A 226 24.49 -14.31 3.69
C ALA A 226 24.51 -15.77 3.19
N GLY A 227 25.49 -16.55 3.67
CA GLY A 227 25.60 -17.97 3.35
C GLY A 227 26.70 -18.68 4.13
N MET A 228 26.53 -19.98 4.41
CA MET A 228 27.52 -20.86 5.08
C MET A 228 28.23 -20.24 6.30
N GLY A 229 27.48 -19.72 7.27
CA GLY A 229 28.11 -19.19 8.50
C GLY A 229 28.97 -17.95 8.28
N CYS A 230 28.77 -17.24 7.17
CA CYS A 230 29.39 -15.95 6.93
C CYS A 230 28.46 -14.99 6.20
N ILE A 231 28.82 -13.71 6.28
CA ILE A 231 28.36 -12.68 5.38
C ILE A 231 29.52 -12.25 4.50
N MET A 232 29.25 -12.10 3.22
CA MET A 232 30.20 -11.69 2.20
C MET A 232 29.70 -10.40 1.57
N HIS A 233 30.60 -9.57 1.05
CA HIS A 233 30.18 -8.34 0.38
C HIS A 233 30.98 -8.01 -0.87
N TRP A 234 30.28 -7.39 -1.82
CA TRP A 234 30.78 -6.97 -3.12
C TRP A 234 30.40 -5.51 -3.37
N THR A 235 31.09 -4.89 -4.32
CA THR A 235 30.58 -3.67 -4.95
C THR A 235 29.41 -3.98 -5.89
N ASP A 236 28.62 -2.96 -6.21
CA ASP A 236 27.59 -2.96 -7.26
C ASP A 236 28.10 -3.30 -8.69
N THR A 237 29.42 -3.22 -8.87
CA THR A 237 30.19 -3.57 -10.07
C THR A 237 30.76 -4.99 -10.02
N GLY A 238 30.50 -5.74 -8.93
CA GLY A 238 30.89 -7.13 -8.79
C GLY A 238 32.29 -7.37 -8.23
N GLN A 239 32.98 -6.34 -7.72
CA GLN A 239 34.27 -6.51 -7.07
C GLN A 239 34.06 -7.07 -5.66
N TYR A 240 34.68 -8.21 -5.36
CA TYR A 240 34.67 -8.79 -4.02
C TYR A 240 35.44 -7.91 -3.02
N LEU A 241 34.80 -7.57 -1.91
CA LEU A 241 35.35 -6.70 -0.87
C LEU A 241 35.83 -7.47 0.35
N GLY A 242 35.20 -8.61 0.66
CA GLY A 242 35.58 -9.44 1.81
C GLY A 242 34.41 -10.22 2.41
N TRP A 243 34.62 -10.71 3.62
CA TRP A 243 33.64 -11.47 4.38
C TRP A 243 33.87 -11.36 5.90
N SER A 244 32.82 -11.60 6.68
CA SER A 244 32.83 -11.71 8.16
C SER A 244 32.09 -12.99 8.58
N GLY A 245 32.64 -13.79 9.51
CA GLY A 245 31.97 -14.99 10.03
C GLY A 245 32.89 -16.18 10.34
N LEU A 246 32.33 -17.39 10.36
CA LEU A 246 33.06 -18.67 10.44
C LEU A 246 33.18 -19.27 9.05
N GLY A 247 34.16 -18.80 8.27
CA GLY A 247 34.39 -19.34 6.94
C GLY A 247 34.79 -20.82 6.99
N ALA A 248 34.14 -21.67 6.21
CA ALA A 248 34.60 -23.03 6.00
C ALA A 248 35.91 -22.99 5.19
N LYS A 249 37.03 -23.25 5.88
CA LYS A 249 38.39 -23.51 5.38
C LYS A 249 39.26 -22.26 5.14
N PRO A 250 40.48 -22.21 5.71
CA PRO A 250 41.41 -21.10 5.49
C PRO A 250 41.93 -21.09 4.05
N ASP A 251 41.67 -20.01 3.33
CA ASP A 251 42.57 -19.55 2.26
C ASP A 251 43.59 -18.58 2.89
N PRO A 252 44.89 -18.94 2.95
CA PRO A 252 45.92 -18.07 3.51
C PRO A 252 46.25 -16.84 2.64
N ASP A 253 45.73 -16.71 1.41
CA ASP A 253 46.17 -15.69 0.45
C ASP A 253 45.05 -14.73 -0.05
N GLY A 254 43.83 -14.78 0.51
CA GLY A 254 42.70 -13.91 0.14
C GLY A 254 42.61 -12.57 0.93
N PRO A 255 41.99 -11.51 0.40
CA PRO A 255 41.94 -10.16 1.00
C PRO A 255 41.02 -9.99 2.23
N GLY A 256 40.59 -11.07 2.90
CA GLY A 256 39.65 -11.01 4.02
C GLY A 256 40.26 -10.46 5.32
N ILE A 257 39.49 -9.69 6.09
CA ILE A 257 39.81 -9.35 7.47
C ILE A 257 39.39 -10.52 8.36
N VAL A 258 40.36 -11.37 8.72
CA VAL A 258 40.12 -12.54 9.56
C VAL A 258 39.94 -12.12 11.03
N HIS A 259 38.70 -12.09 11.52
CA HIS A 259 38.43 -12.11 12.95
C HIS A 259 38.43 -13.57 13.44
N THR A 260 39.63 -14.09 13.75
CA THR A 260 39.99 -15.32 14.52
C THR A 260 39.02 -16.53 14.51
N TYR A 261 39.51 -17.65 13.97
CA TYR A 261 38.88 -18.98 13.88
C TYR A 261 38.81 -19.74 15.23
N VAL A 262 37.71 -20.47 15.52
CA VAL A 262 37.74 -21.83 16.15
C VAL A 262 36.50 -22.66 15.75
N GLY A 263 36.70 -23.86 15.18
CA GLY A 263 35.82 -25.02 15.42
C GLY A 263 34.86 -25.45 14.29
N TYR A 264 35.18 -26.60 13.67
CA TYR A 264 34.33 -27.36 12.73
C TYR A 264 33.49 -28.37 13.52
N HIS A 265 32.17 -28.44 13.35
CA HIS A 265 31.39 -29.59 13.81
C HIS A 265 30.43 -30.09 12.72
N THR A 266 30.94 -31.06 11.96
CA THR A 266 30.10 -32.09 11.35
C THR A 266 29.64 -33.05 12.44
N GLY A 267 28.34 -33.07 12.72
CA GLY A 267 27.72 -34.20 13.42
C GLY A 267 27.03 -33.81 14.72
N ALA A 268 25.75 -34.18 14.76
CA ALA A 268 24.93 -34.30 15.94
C ALA A 268 25.71 -34.90 17.12
N ASP A 269 25.74 -34.19 18.25
CA ASP A 269 25.61 -34.78 19.58
C ASP A 269 25.23 -33.65 20.55
N GLU A 270 24.04 -33.77 21.11
CA GLU A 270 23.22 -32.71 21.70
C GLU A 270 23.66 -32.30 23.12
N ASN A 271 24.79 -32.77 23.67
CA ASN A 271 24.93 -32.74 25.13
C ASN A 271 26.31 -32.60 25.79
N ASP A 272 27.45 -32.41 25.11
CA ASP A 272 28.70 -32.15 25.87
C ASP A 272 29.87 -31.65 25.01
N SER A 273 30.03 -30.33 24.86
CA SER A 273 31.26 -29.56 24.53
C SER A 273 30.90 -28.08 24.29
N PRO A 274 31.80 -27.10 24.55
CA PRO A 274 31.40 -25.73 24.88
C PRO A 274 30.51 -25.16 23.77
N HIS A 275 29.27 -24.84 24.15
CA HIS A 275 28.26 -24.38 23.23
C HIS A 275 28.78 -23.19 22.40
N PRO A 276 28.51 -23.13 21.09
CA PRO A 276 28.86 -22.00 20.22
C PRO A 276 28.29 -20.62 20.60
N TRP A 277 27.60 -20.48 21.74
CA TRP A 277 27.07 -19.22 22.30
C TRP A 277 28.13 -18.17 22.67
N LEU A 278 29.39 -18.25 22.20
CA LEU A 278 30.49 -17.44 22.76
C LEU A 278 31.42 -16.77 21.75
N LEU A 279 31.02 -16.64 20.48
CA LEU A 279 31.79 -15.85 19.52
C LEU A 279 30.89 -14.77 18.90
N ASP A 280 31.06 -13.56 19.42
CA ASP A 280 30.60 -12.32 18.82
C ASP A 280 31.09 -12.26 17.36
N GLY A 281 30.16 -12.19 16.41
CA GLY A 281 30.45 -12.10 14.99
C GLY A 281 30.66 -13.44 14.27
N ALA A 282 30.48 -14.58 14.94
CA ALA A 282 30.31 -15.88 14.28
C ALA A 282 28.87 -16.05 13.77
N PHE A 283 28.63 -16.85 12.73
CA PHE A 283 27.27 -17.16 12.26
C PHE A 283 27.02 -18.66 12.18
N SER A 284 25.77 -19.07 12.38
CA SER A 284 25.33 -20.44 12.15
C SER A 284 25.14 -20.75 10.66
N TRP A 285 24.83 -22.00 10.35
CA TRP A 285 24.63 -22.45 8.98
C TRP A 285 23.23 -22.06 8.46
N GLY A 286 22.24 -21.95 9.35
CA GLY A 286 20.90 -21.43 9.10
C GLY A 286 20.84 -19.91 9.05
N LEU A 287 21.58 -19.24 8.17
CA LEU A 287 21.32 -17.83 7.91
C LEU A 287 20.03 -17.67 7.11
N ALA A 288 19.08 -16.90 7.63
CA ALA A 288 17.73 -16.81 7.05
C ALA A 288 17.48 -15.51 6.28
N GLY A 289 17.70 -14.35 6.91
CA GLY A 289 17.45 -13.03 6.34
C GLY A 289 18.59 -12.04 6.57
N VAL A 290 18.77 -11.13 5.62
CA VAL A 290 19.73 -10.02 5.71
C VAL A 290 19.10 -8.74 5.20
N ALA A 291 19.36 -7.62 5.87
CA ALA A 291 18.88 -6.30 5.47
C ALA A 291 19.91 -5.21 5.80
N CYS A 292 19.80 -4.07 5.14
CA CYS A 292 20.61 -2.89 5.42
C CYS A 292 19.73 -1.72 5.89
N ASP A 293 20.25 -0.88 6.79
CA ASP A 293 19.64 0.43 7.08
C ASP A 293 20.14 1.52 6.12
N ALA A 294 19.56 2.71 6.23
CA ALA A 294 19.92 3.88 5.40
C ALA A 294 21.35 4.41 5.60
N VAL A 295 22.10 3.92 6.59
CA VAL A 295 23.52 4.26 6.84
C VAL A 295 24.44 3.12 6.38
N GLY A 296 23.87 1.99 5.96
CA GLY A 296 24.58 0.81 5.50
C GLY A 296 24.95 -0.18 6.60
N ASN A 297 24.39 -0.04 7.81
CA ASN A 297 24.54 -1.10 8.81
C ASN A 297 23.77 -2.33 8.33
N VAL A 298 24.35 -3.51 8.55
CA VAL A 298 23.82 -4.78 8.07
C VAL A 298 23.24 -5.55 9.25
N TYR A 299 22.03 -6.06 9.07
CA TYR A 299 21.27 -6.82 10.05
C TYR A 299 21.10 -8.23 9.53
N VAL A 300 21.44 -9.23 10.34
CA VAL A 300 21.48 -10.63 9.92
C VAL A 300 20.73 -11.50 10.91
N CYS A 301 19.77 -12.27 10.43
CA CYS A 301 19.08 -13.31 11.20
C CYS A 301 19.92 -14.58 11.24
N ASP A 302 20.34 -14.96 12.44
CA ASP A 302 21.16 -16.12 12.72
C ASP A 302 20.27 -17.19 13.39
N TYR A 303 19.59 -17.99 12.55
CA TYR A 303 18.46 -18.83 12.95
C TYR A 303 18.85 -19.84 14.03
N ASP A 304 19.92 -20.62 13.82
CA ASP A 304 20.26 -21.70 14.76
C ASP A 304 20.82 -21.16 16.09
N TYR A 305 21.24 -19.90 16.13
CA TYR A 305 21.70 -19.22 17.33
C TYR A 305 20.68 -18.23 17.90
N SER A 306 19.43 -18.24 17.40
CA SER A 306 18.31 -17.46 17.94
C SER A 306 18.69 -16.01 18.26
N ARG A 307 19.28 -15.34 17.28
CA ARG A 307 19.74 -13.96 17.44
C ARG A 307 19.73 -13.17 16.15
N VAL A 308 19.73 -11.85 16.30
CA VAL A 308 20.03 -10.93 15.22
C VAL A 308 21.36 -10.25 15.53
N GLN A 309 22.21 -10.16 14.52
CA GLN A 309 23.50 -9.48 14.61
C GLN A 309 23.49 -8.23 13.74
N LYS A 310 23.95 -7.11 14.32
CA LYS A 310 24.15 -5.84 13.62
C LYS A 310 25.63 -5.62 13.35
N MET A 311 25.94 -5.34 12.09
CA MET A 311 27.28 -5.05 11.60
C MET A 311 27.34 -3.63 11.04
N SER A 312 28.53 -3.03 11.09
CA SER A 312 28.82 -1.76 10.43
C SER A 312 28.85 -1.95 8.90
N PRO A 313 28.82 -0.87 8.11
CA PRO A 313 29.00 -0.94 6.65
C PRO A 313 30.36 -1.51 6.21
N GLY A 314 31.31 -1.66 7.14
CA GLY A 314 32.60 -2.30 6.91
C GLY A 314 32.65 -3.75 7.40
N GLY A 315 31.51 -4.35 7.80
CA GLY A 315 31.43 -5.74 8.27
C GLY A 315 31.91 -5.96 9.71
N THR A 316 32.10 -4.90 10.50
CA THR A 316 32.48 -5.01 11.92
C THR A 316 31.25 -5.18 12.78
N LEU A 317 31.24 -6.16 13.69
CA LEU A 317 30.14 -6.34 14.63
C LEU A 317 29.95 -5.11 15.52
N MET A 318 28.71 -4.66 15.60
CA MET A 318 28.29 -3.53 16.43
C MET A 318 27.41 -3.96 17.59
N ASP A 319 26.48 -4.90 17.36
CA ASP A 319 25.51 -5.30 18.37
C ASP A 319 24.95 -6.71 18.10
N ILE A 320 24.42 -7.34 19.15
CA ILE A 320 23.74 -8.64 19.11
C ILE A 320 22.57 -8.60 20.08
N TRP A 321 21.41 -9.08 19.66
CA TRP A 321 20.29 -9.32 20.55
C TRP A 321 19.59 -10.65 20.23
N GLU A 322 18.96 -11.21 21.25
CA GLU A 322 18.23 -12.48 21.17
C GLU A 322 16.89 -12.28 20.46
N VAL A 323 16.58 -13.21 19.57
CA VAL A 323 15.29 -13.33 18.88
C VAL A 323 15.07 -14.83 18.68
N ASP A 324 13.94 -15.37 19.12
CA ASP A 324 13.68 -16.80 18.91
C ASP A 324 13.49 -17.09 17.41
N ASP A 325 14.12 -18.15 16.89
CA ASP A 325 14.00 -18.65 15.51
C ASP A 325 13.81 -17.56 14.40
N PRO A 326 14.73 -16.59 14.25
CA PRO A 326 14.54 -15.45 13.37
C PRO A 326 14.63 -15.86 11.89
N LEU A 327 13.60 -15.55 11.10
CA LEU A 327 13.49 -15.95 9.69
C LEU A 327 13.85 -14.86 8.69
N SER A 328 13.43 -13.63 8.96
CA SER A 328 13.61 -12.51 8.04
C SER A 328 13.72 -11.21 8.81
N VAL A 329 14.43 -10.25 8.24
CA VAL A 329 14.63 -8.92 8.82
C VAL A 329 14.48 -7.88 7.72
N ALA A 330 13.88 -6.75 8.04
CA ALA A 330 13.89 -5.56 7.21
C ALA A 330 13.94 -4.29 8.07
N VAL A 331 14.38 -3.21 7.46
CA VAL A 331 14.47 -1.90 8.11
C VAL A 331 13.43 -0.98 7.48
N SER A 332 12.56 -0.41 8.30
CA SER A 332 11.50 0.46 7.82
C SER A 332 12.02 1.86 7.46
N PRO A 333 11.27 2.66 6.68
CA PRO A 333 11.65 4.04 6.34
C PRO A 333 11.85 4.93 7.56
N GLU A 334 11.12 4.70 8.66
CA GLU A 334 11.30 5.37 9.95
C GLU A 334 12.42 4.79 10.82
N HIS A 335 13.24 3.90 10.25
CA HIS A 335 14.43 3.32 10.85
C HIS A 335 14.18 2.29 11.96
N SER A 336 12.96 1.74 12.06
CA SER A 336 12.70 0.61 12.95
C SER A 336 13.18 -0.70 12.31
N ILE A 337 13.63 -1.63 13.14
CA ILE A 337 14.05 -2.96 12.69
C ILE A 337 12.89 -3.92 12.93
N TYR A 338 12.44 -4.57 11.87
CA TYR A 338 11.40 -5.58 11.95
C TYR A 338 12.00 -6.95 11.71
N VAL A 339 11.68 -7.89 12.58
CA VAL A 339 12.17 -9.27 12.51
C VAL A 339 10.97 -10.21 12.59
N VAL A 340 10.92 -11.20 11.72
CA VAL A 340 9.94 -12.28 11.85
C VAL A 340 10.57 -13.39 12.68
N ASP A 341 9.95 -13.73 13.81
CA ASP A 341 10.25 -14.93 14.56
C ASP A 341 9.35 -16.09 14.12
N HIS A 342 9.92 -17.29 14.01
CA HIS A 342 9.13 -18.48 13.70
C HIS A 342 8.58 -19.11 14.98
N VAL A 343 7.29 -19.43 15.00
CA VAL A 343 6.71 -20.21 16.11
C VAL A 343 6.25 -21.58 15.57
N PRO A 344 6.99 -22.68 15.82
CA PRO A 344 6.71 -24.00 15.23
C PRO A 344 5.30 -24.55 15.46
N ALA A 345 4.60 -24.09 16.51
CA ALA A 345 3.25 -24.51 16.88
C ALA A 345 2.24 -23.35 16.91
N GLY A 346 2.59 -22.19 16.33
CA GLY A 346 1.82 -20.95 16.46
C GLY A 346 1.80 -20.11 15.20
N ILE A 347 1.36 -18.86 15.37
CA ILE A 347 1.44 -17.82 14.35
C ILE A 347 2.81 -17.16 14.53
N ASP A 348 3.56 -16.99 13.45
CA ASP A 348 4.83 -16.24 13.44
C ASP A 348 4.56 -14.82 13.94
N ASN A 349 5.48 -14.24 14.72
CA ASN A 349 5.32 -12.86 15.14
C ASN A 349 6.16 -11.93 14.27
N LEU A 350 5.63 -10.74 14.03
CA LEU A 350 6.37 -9.61 13.52
C LEU A 350 6.85 -8.79 14.72
N LEU A 351 8.13 -8.85 15.03
CA LEU A 351 8.75 -8.16 16.15
C LEU A 351 9.37 -6.85 15.70
N ARG A 352 9.11 -5.76 16.44
CA ARG A 352 9.69 -4.44 16.15
C ARG A 352 10.76 -4.09 17.19
N TYR A 353 11.88 -3.57 16.70
CA TYR A 353 13.02 -3.15 17.51
C TYR A 353 13.48 -1.75 17.10
N THR A 354 14.12 -1.06 18.03
CA THR A 354 14.91 0.15 17.72
C THR A 354 16.21 -0.23 17.01
N GLN A 355 16.88 0.75 16.39
CA GLN A 355 18.22 0.53 15.80
C GLN A 355 19.32 0.11 16.79
N ALA A 356 19.04 0.22 18.10
CA ALA A 356 19.91 -0.20 19.19
C ALA A 356 19.53 -1.60 19.74
N GLY A 357 18.75 -2.39 19.00
CA GLY A 357 18.38 -3.75 19.40
C GLY A 357 17.38 -3.84 20.55
N VAL A 358 16.77 -2.71 20.97
CA VAL A 358 15.75 -2.70 22.03
C VAL A 358 14.40 -3.07 21.44
N HIS A 359 13.79 -4.17 21.92
CA HIS A 359 12.45 -4.61 21.54
C HIS A 359 11.40 -3.56 21.92
N VAL A 360 10.51 -3.23 20.97
CA VAL A 360 9.45 -2.24 21.10
C VAL A 360 8.12 -2.95 21.35
N ASP A 361 7.72 -3.83 20.42
CA ASP A 361 6.47 -4.59 20.49
C ASP A 361 6.47 -5.82 19.57
N THR A 362 5.51 -6.69 19.85
CA THR A 362 5.23 -7.94 19.12
C THR A 362 3.88 -7.79 18.44
N ILE A 363 3.86 -7.93 17.12
CA ILE A 363 2.64 -7.90 16.30
C ILE A 363 2.34 -9.32 15.83
N ASN A 364 1.19 -9.86 16.26
CA ASN A 364 0.74 -11.22 15.92
C ASN A 364 -0.75 -11.31 15.61
N SER A 365 -1.37 -10.15 15.37
CA SER A 365 -2.74 -9.98 14.91
C SER A 365 -2.77 -8.76 14.01
N PHE A 366 -3.22 -8.94 12.77
CA PHE A 366 -3.13 -7.94 11.70
C PHE A 366 -4.52 -7.43 11.27
N GLY A 367 -5.50 -7.45 12.17
CA GLY A 367 -6.86 -7.03 11.86
C GLY A 367 -7.73 -8.07 11.13
N GLU A 368 -8.95 -7.65 10.75
CA GLU A 368 -9.99 -8.55 10.25
C GLU A 368 -9.75 -9.05 8.82
N GLY A 369 -9.69 -10.37 8.65
CA GLY A 369 -9.54 -11.03 7.34
C GLY A 369 -8.09 -11.35 6.96
N CYS A 370 -7.14 -10.97 7.82
CA CYS A 370 -5.77 -11.47 7.78
C CYS A 370 -5.69 -12.83 8.47
N ASP A 371 -5.36 -13.87 7.71
CA ASP A 371 -5.12 -15.23 8.23
C ASP A 371 -3.75 -15.67 7.75
N LEU A 372 -2.73 -14.93 8.17
CA LEU A 372 -1.34 -15.21 7.83
C LEU A 372 -0.81 -16.30 8.76
N THR A 373 -0.31 -17.37 8.15
CA THR A 373 0.43 -18.42 8.85
C THR A 373 1.70 -18.70 8.08
N TYR A 374 2.84 -18.84 8.76
CA TYR A 374 4.14 -19.06 8.14
C TYR A 374 4.50 -17.98 7.11
N PHE A 375 4.92 -16.80 7.58
CA PHE A 375 5.23 -15.67 6.70
C PHE A 375 6.69 -15.23 6.78
N HIS A 376 7.16 -14.52 5.75
CA HIS A 376 8.45 -13.82 5.76
C HIS A 376 8.22 -12.35 5.43
N LEU A 377 9.05 -11.49 6.00
CA LEU A 377 9.06 -10.06 5.72
C LEU A 377 9.83 -9.80 4.42
N MET A 378 9.14 -9.24 3.43
CA MET A 378 9.73 -8.89 2.14
C MET A 378 10.37 -7.50 2.17
N GLY A 379 9.76 -6.56 2.90
CA GLY A 379 10.23 -5.19 3.01
C GLY A 379 9.10 -4.18 3.18
N PHE A 380 9.42 -2.92 2.90
CA PHE A 380 8.53 -1.77 3.02
C PHE A 380 8.56 -0.95 1.72
N ASP A 381 7.44 -0.31 1.38
CA ASP A 381 7.46 0.79 0.42
C ASP A 381 7.89 2.11 1.10
N GLN A 382 8.04 3.19 0.32
CA GLN A 382 8.41 4.51 0.83
C GLN A 382 7.33 5.12 1.76
N GLY A 383 6.07 4.70 1.62
CA GLY A 383 4.95 5.10 2.47
C GLY A 383 4.92 4.39 3.83
N GLY A 384 5.71 3.32 3.99
CA GLY A 384 5.73 2.49 5.19
C GLY A 384 4.76 1.30 5.14
N GLU A 385 4.15 1.03 3.98
CA GLU A 385 3.35 -0.18 3.77
C GLU A 385 4.24 -1.42 3.90
N ILE A 386 3.75 -2.46 4.58
CA ILE A 386 4.52 -3.66 4.94
C ILE A 386 4.10 -4.82 4.05
N PHE A 387 5.07 -5.46 3.41
CA PHE A 387 4.83 -6.58 2.50
C PHE A 387 5.33 -7.88 3.14
N LEU A 388 4.42 -8.84 3.30
CA LEU A 388 4.68 -10.15 3.91
C LEU A 388 4.36 -11.26 2.93
N SER A 389 5.29 -12.20 2.72
CA SER A 389 5.01 -13.39 1.91
C SER A 389 4.31 -14.46 2.74
N SER A 390 3.25 -15.10 2.24
CA SER A 390 2.64 -16.26 2.93
C SER A 390 3.08 -17.57 2.29
N ARG A 391 3.60 -18.52 3.08
CA ARG A 391 4.28 -19.72 2.57
C ARG A 391 3.33 -20.90 2.27
N PHE A 392 2.10 -20.92 2.80
CA PHE A 392 1.25 -22.12 2.73
C PHE A 392 -0.26 -21.92 2.53
N ASP A 393 -0.79 -20.70 2.44
CA ASP A 393 -2.25 -20.44 2.42
C ASP A 393 -2.83 -20.07 1.03
N GLY A 394 -1.99 -20.02 -0.01
CA GLY A 394 -2.44 -19.66 -1.37
C GLY A 394 -2.57 -18.14 -1.62
N ARG A 395 -2.20 -17.28 -0.67
CA ARG A 395 -2.00 -15.83 -0.83
C ARG A 395 -0.50 -15.60 -1.03
N ALA A 396 -0.04 -14.88 -2.06
CA ALA A 396 1.41 -14.75 -2.25
C ALA A 396 2.00 -13.62 -1.40
N VAL A 397 1.35 -12.44 -1.36
CA VAL A 397 1.85 -11.27 -0.63
C VAL A 397 0.72 -10.57 0.13
N ALA A 398 0.78 -10.54 1.46
CA ALA A 398 -0.09 -9.73 2.29
C ALA A 398 0.51 -8.33 2.48
N ARG A 399 -0.38 -7.33 2.51
CA ARG A 399 -0.05 -5.91 2.66
C ARG A 399 -0.66 -5.38 3.96
N LEU A 400 0.15 -4.71 4.76
CA LEU A 400 -0.28 -4.04 5.98
C LEU A 400 0.01 -2.54 5.87
N ASP A 401 -0.83 -1.71 6.48
CA ASP A 401 -0.52 -0.29 6.65
C ASP A 401 0.59 -0.07 7.71
N PRO A 402 1.12 1.16 7.85
CA PRO A 402 2.13 1.47 8.86
C PRO A 402 1.68 1.22 10.31
N GLU A 403 0.37 1.10 10.54
CA GLU A 403 -0.26 0.74 11.81
C GLU A 403 -0.48 -0.79 11.99
N HIS A 404 0.04 -1.59 11.06
CA HIS A 404 0.00 -3.06 11.04
C HIS A 404 -1.39 -3.67 10.77
N GLU A 405 -2.34 -2.88 10.28
CA GLU A 405 -3.67 -3.35 9.89
C GLU A 405 -3.66 -3.86 8.45
N TYR A 406 -4.33 -4.99 8.22
CA TYR A 406 -4.32 -5.69 6.94
C TYR A 406 -5.14 -4.96 5.88
N LEU A 407 -4.45 -4.54 4.82
CA LEU A 407 -5.01 -3.87 3.65
C LEU A 407 -5.55 -4.83 2.59
N GLY A 408 -5.05 -6.07 2.59
CA GLY A 408 -5.41 -7.08 1.59
C GLY A 408 -4.21 -7.93 1.19
N SER A 409 -4.44 -8.87 0.27
CA SER A 409 -3.36 -9.62 -0.36
C SER A 409 -3.27 -9.24 -1.83
N SER A 410 -2.07 -8.99 -2.30
CA SER A 410 -1.73 -8.92 -3.73
C SER A 410 -1.01 -10.20 -4.13
N VAL A 411 -1.01 -10.50 -5.44
CA VAL A 411 -0.31 -11.64 -6.04
C VAL A 411 -0.79 -13.00 -5.48
N ARG A 412 -1.29 -13.93 -6.31
CA ARG A 412 -1.89 -15.20 -5.80
C ARG A 412 -1.23 -16.45 -6.35
N TYR A 413 -1.18 -17.49 -5.53
CA TYR A 413 -0.69 -18.83 -5.90
C TYR A 413 -1.62 -19.44 -6.97
N GLY A 414 -1.09 -19.85 -8.13
CA GLY A 414 -1.80 -20.67 -9.11
C GLY A 414 -2.48 -19.96 -10.29
N ASP A 415 -2.75 -18.65 -10.22
CA ASP A 415 -3.43 -17.89 -11.29
C ASP A 415 -2.44 -17.18 -12.24
N GLY A 416 -1.40 -17.89 -12.71
CA GLY A 416 -0.34 -17.33 -13.58
C GLY A 416 0.92 -16.86 -12.83
N MET A 417 0.88 -16.99 -11.52
CA MET A 417 2.02 -16.95 -10.60
C MET A 417 2.44 -18.37 -10.26
N CYS A 418 3.71 -18.64 -10.55
CA CYS A 418 4.36 -19.89 -10.30
C CYS A 418 4.56 -20.05 -8.79
N GLU A 419 4.28 -21.23 -8.27
CA GLU A 419 4.48 -21.69 -6.88
C GLU A 419 5.61 -20.93 -6.18
N ALA A 420 5.35 -19.99 -5.26
CA ALA A 420 6.42 -19.26 -4.58
C ALA A 420 7.21 -20.23 -3.67
N ARG A 421 8.26 -20.83 -4.24
CA ARG A 421 9.35 -21.52 -3.55
C ARG A 421 10.66 -20.72 -3.63
N GLY A 422 10.67 -19.59 -4.32
CA GLY A 422 11.85 -18.75 -4.57
C GLY A 422 11.80 -17.40 -3.86
N ALA A 423 12.91 -16.66 -3.95
CA ALA A 423 13.08 -15.34 -3.34
C ALA A 423 12.04 -14.33 -3.82
N MET A 424 11.61 -13.45 -2.91
CA MET A 424 10.74 -12.31 -3.20
C MET A 424 11.25 -11.06 -2.51
N THR A 425 11.05 -9.90 -3.12
CA THR A 425 11.41 -8.60 -2.57
C THR A 425 10.46 -7.52 -3.09
N VAL A 426 10.55 -6.32 -2.53
CA VAL A 426 9.72 -5.16 -2.86
C VAL A 426 10.61 -3.93 -3.03
N ASP A 427 10.31 -3.04 -4.00
CA ASP A 427 11.00 -1.76 -4.15
C ASP A 427 10.30 -0.62 -3.38
N ALA A 428 10.88 0.58 -3.44
CA ALA A 428 10.38 1.75 -2.70
C ALA A 428 8.99 2.20 -3.19
N GLU A 429 8.59 1.83 -4.40
CA GLU A 429 7.27 2.11 -4.98
C GLU A 429 6.21 1.08 -4.58
N GLY A 430 6.62 -0.02 -3.94
CA GLY A 430 5.75 -1.13 -3.57
C GLY A 430 5.59 -2.17 -4.68
N ASP A 431 6.42 -2.14 -5.72
CA ASP A 431 6.40 -3.15 -6.77
C ASP A 431 7.06 -4.44 -6.26
N ILE A 432 6.43 -5.56 -6.54
CA ILE A 432 6.79 -6.89 -6.04
C ILE A 432 7.62 -7.63 -7.09
N TYR A 433 8.79 -8.13 -6.68
CA TYR A 433 9.67 -8.94 -7.50
C TYR A 433 9.68 -10.38 -7.00
N THR A 434 9.56 -11.32 -7.92
CA THR A 434 9.64 -12.76 -7.61
C THR A 434 10.29 -13.53 -8.76
N VAL A 435 10.51 -14.83 -8.54
CA VAL A 435 10.97 -15.78 -9.55
C VAL A 435 9.96 -16.91 -9.72
N SER A 436 9.76 -17.36 -10.95
CA SER A 436 8.91 -18.53 -11.17
C SER A 436 9.54 -19.81 -10.63
N SER A 437 8.69 -20.73 -10.22
CA SER A 437 9.06 -22.09 -9.76
C SER A 437 8.80 -23.20 -10.76
N THR A 438 8.26 -22.86 -11.93
CA THR A 438 8.07 -23.80 -13.02
C THR A 438 8.85 -23.33 -14.23
N HIS A 439 9.42 -24.28 -14.94
CA HIS A 439 10.26 -24.00 -16.10
C HIS A 439 9.39 -23.50 -17.28
N PRO A 440 9.80 -22.47 -18.04
CA PRO A 440 11.05 -21.72 -17.87
C PRO A 440 11.05 -20.85 -16.60
N PHE A 441 12.18 -20.84 -15.88
CA PHE A 441 12.34 -19.95 -14.73
C PHE A 441 12.47 -18.50 -15.26
N LEU A 442 11.60 -17.62 -14.76
CA LEU A 442 11.49 -16.21 -15.15
C LEU A 442 11.50 -15.38 -13.88
N PHE A 443 12.27 -14.31 -13.88
CA PHE A 443 12.01 -13.21 -12.96
C PHE A 443 10.76 -12.48 -13.39
N LYS A 444 10.00 -12.00 -12.42
CA LYS A 444 8.75 -11.28 -12.66
C LYS A 444 8.65 -10.09 -11.71
N LYS A 445 8.18 -8.96 -12.22
CA LYS A 445 7.86 -7.74 -11.50
C LYS A 445 6.35 -7.50 -11.58
N PHE A 446 5.74 -7.18 -10.45
CA PHE A 446 4.33 -6.82 -10.32
C PHE A 446 4.23 -5.45 -9.66
N ASP A 447 3.16 -4.73 -9.91
CA ASP A 447 2.85 -3.59 -9.05
C ASP A 447 2.29 -4.06 -7.70
N ARG A 448 2.05 -3.10 -6.80
CA ARG A 448 1.51 -3.34 -5.46
C ARG A 448 0.17 -4.09 -5.44
N ASP A 449 -0.65 -3.96 -6.48
CA ASP A 449 -1.97 -4.59 -6.57
C ASP A 449 -1.90 -5.98 -7.25
N GLY A 450 -0.71 -6.37 -7.70
CA GLY A 450 -0.41 -7.67 -8.26
C GLY A 450 -0.55 -7.73 -9.78
N TRP A 451 -0.50 -6.59 -10.47
CA TRP A 451 -0.44 -6.54 -11.92
C TRP A 451 0.96 -6.85 -12.40
N LEU A 452 1.11 -7.82 -13.31
CA LEU A 452 2.41 -8.09 -13.91
C LEU A 452 2.87 -6.88 -14.75
N LEU A 453 3.96 -6.25 -14.32
CA LEU A 453 4.61 -5.14 -15.02
C LEU A 453 5.66 -5.64 -16.00
N ALA A 454 6.42 -6.68 -15.62
CA ALA A 454 7.48 -7.24 -16.45
C ALA A 454 7.75 -8.70 -16.11
N ALA A 455 8.26 -9.45 -17.08
CA ALA A 455 8.86 -10.76 -16.85
C ALA A 455 10.07 -10.91 -17.77
N TRP A 456 11.14 -11.55 -17.30
CA TRP A 456 12.36 -11.76 -18.08
C TRP A 456 13.05 -13.07 -17.70
N PRO A 457 13.84 -13.66 -18.61
CA PRO A 457 14.56 -14.89 -18.32
C PRO A 457 15.51 -14.74 -17.13
N THR A 458 15.58 -15.79 -16.32
CA THR A 458 16.60 -15.92 -15.26
C THR A 458 17.99 -16.29 -15.82
N SER A 459 18.06 -16.64 -17.10
CA SER A 459 19.27 -17.00 -17.85
C SER A 459 19.63 -15.94 -18.88
N GLY A 460 20.85 -16.00 -19.41
CA GLY A 460 21.33 -15.02 -20.39
C GLY A 460 22.54 -15.51 -21.18
N PRO A 461 23.10 -14.68 -22.08
CA PRO A 461 24.27 -15.07 -22.87
C PRO A 461 25.43 -15.52 -21.99
N GLY A 462 25.81 -16.79 -22.09
CA GLY A 462 26.91 -17.37 -21.29
C GLY A 462 26.52 -17.84 -19.88
N TYR A 463 25.23 -17.84 -19.54
CA TYR A 463 24.71 -18.32 -18.26
C TYR A 463 23.43 -19.13 -18.41
N GLU A 464 23.47 -20.37 -17.94
CA GLU A 464 22.33 -21.27 -18.04
C GLU A 464 21.48 -21.25 -16.77
N ASP A 465 20.22 -21.59 -16.96
CA ASP A 465 19.10 -21.52 -16.03
C ASP A 465 19.45 -21.75 -14.53
N PRO A 466 19.34 -20.72 -13.66
CA PRO A 466 19.56 -20.86 -12.24
C PRO A 466 18.44 -21.69 -11.62
N ARG A 467 18.76 -22.92 -11.21
CA ARG A 467 17.77 -23.88 -10.67
C ARG A 467 17.37 -23.58 -9.23
N GLY A 468 18.02 -22.61 -8.59
CA GLY A 468 17.73 -22.23 -7.23
C GLY A 468 18.13 -20.79 -6.96
N ILE A 469 17.16 -19.88 -7.04
CA ILE A 469 17.32 -18.53 -6.54
C ILE A 469 17.06 -18.53 -5.04
N GLY A 470 18.09 -18.19 -4.25
CA GLY A 470 18.04 -18.21 -2.78
C GLY A 470 17.44 -16.92 -2.22
N GLY A 471 18.00 -15.78 -2.62
CA GLY A 471 17.60 -14.45 -2.19
C GLY A 471 17.55 -13.48 -3.35
N MET A 472 16.81 -12.38 -3.17
CA MET A 472 16.68 -11.31 -4.15
C MET A 472 16.54 -9.96 -3.45
N THR A 473 17.11 -8.92 -4.03
CA THR A 473 16.99 -7.53 -3.58
C THR A 473 16.97 -6.60 -4.79
N VAL A 474 16.39 -5.42 -4.63
CA VAL A 474 16.26 -4.41 -5.68
C VAL A 474 16.83 -3.08 -5.17
N ASP A 475 17.57 -2.38 -6.02
CA ASP A 475 18.10 -1.07 -5.69
C ASP A 475 17.19 0.09 -6.10
N GLY A 476 17.52 1.32 -5.68
CA GLY A 476 16.74 2.53 -6.00
C GLY A 476 16.76 2.93 -7.48
N TYR A 477 17.48 2.22 -8.35
CA TYR A 477 17.42 2.38 -9.80
C TYR A 477 16.59 1.25 -10.46
N GLY A 478 16.01 0.37 -9.66
CA GLY A 478 15.26 -0.79 -10.12
C GLY A 478 16.15 -1.96 -10.56
N ASN A 479 17.47 -1.95 -10.31
CA ASN A 479 18.32 -3.10 -10.64
C ASN A 479 18.03 -4.25 -9.66
N VAL A 480 17.91 -5.45 -10.19
CA VAL A 480 17.60 -6.66 -9.42
C VAL A 480 18.87 -7.48 -9.22
N TYR A 481 19.17 -7.80 -7.97
CA TYR A 481 20.28 -8.67 -7.59
C TYR A 481 19.73 -9.97 -7.01
N ALA A 482 20.26 -11.11 -7.44
CA ALA A 482 19.79 -12.42 -7.01
C ALA A 482 20.95 -13.37 -6.72
N THR A 483 20.78 -14.25 -5.74
CA THR A 483 21.72 -15.35 -5.49
C THR A 483 21.25 -16.62 -6.16
N ASP A 484 22.08 -17.21 -6.99
CA ASP A 484 21.89 -18.58 -7.47
C ASP A 484 22.71 -19.53 -6.59
N TRP A 485 22.04 -20.16 -5.62
CA TRP A 485 22.68 -21.09 -4.70
C TRP A 485 23.05 -22.42 -5.36
N THR A 486 22.48 -22.75 -6.52
CA THR A 486 22.79 -23.99 -7.22
C THR A 486 24.09 -23.90 -8.02
N ASN A 487 24.41 -22.71 -8.54
CA ASN A 487 25.63 -22.46 -9.29
C ASN A 487 26.68 -21.64 -8.52
N GLY A 488 26.36 -21.16 -7.31
CA GLY A 488 27.28 -20.35 -6.50
C GLY A 488 27.55 -18.98 -7.12
N MET A 489 26.51 -18.35 -7.66
CA MET A 489 26.62 -17.13 -8.46
C MET A 489 25.77 -15.99 -7.88
N ILE A 490 26.21 -14.76 -8.11
CA ILE A 490 25.42 -13.55 -7.91
C ILE A 490 25.12 -12.96 -9.28
N LEU A 491 23.84 -12.69 -9.51
CA LEU A 491 23.32 -12.15 -10.76
C LEU A 491 22.91 -10.69 -10.55
N LYS A 492 23.22 -9.81 -11.50
CA LYS A 492 22.64 -8.45 -11.58
C LYS A 492 21.89 -8.27 -12.89
N PHE A 493 20.63 -7.90 -12.78
CA PHE A 493 19.79 -7.47 -13.88
C PHE A 493 19.51 -5.97 -13.76
N GLN A 494 19.51 -5.26 -14.89
CA GLN A 494 19.16 -3.84 -14.95
C GLN A 494 17.93 -3.66 -15.85
N PRO A 495 17.05 -2.69 -15.57
CA PRO A 495 16.00 -2.33 -16.52
C PRO A 495 16.65 -2.02 -17.88
N ALA A 496 16.12 -2.59 -18.96
CA ALA A 496 16.56 -2.24 -20.30
C ALA A 496 16.21 -0.77 -20.56
N ASP A 497 17.17 0.04 -21.01
CA ASP A 497 16.93 1.43 -21.38
C ASP A 497 15.79 1.49 -22.41
N GLN A 498 14.73 2.26 -22.14
CA GLN A 498 13.65 2.51 -23.13
C GLN A 498 14.12 3.39 -24.30
#